data_AF-A0A964VLL3-F1
#
_entry.id   AF-A0A964VLL3-F1
#
_cell.length_a   1.000
_cell.length_b   1.000
_cell.length_c   1.000
_cell.angle_alpha   90.00
_cell.angle_beta   90.00
_cell.angle_gamma   90.00
#
_symmetry.space_group_name_H-M   'P 1'
#
loop_
_entity.id
_entity.type
_entity.pdbx_description
1 polymer ?
#
loop_
_entity_poly.entity_id
_entity_poly.type
_entity_poly.pdbx_seq_one_letter_code
_entity_poly.pdbx_strand_id
1 'polypeptide(L)'
;MTMATRILYCNCTYAQVVPKEVKEAVLKSLCESGVAFDAVADLCEMSARQDPALKRLTDGGAIKIAACYPRAVKWLFSAAGAPLPIEGTEILNMRIQKSEEVVTSLLDPNLKPNLPSGKATQPTPAELPVTTA
;
A
#
# COMPACT_ATOMS: atom_id res chain seq x y z
N MET A 1 1.21 -20.40 15.37
CA MET A 1 1.09 -20.16 13.92
C MET A 1 1.54 -18.73 13.67
N THR A 2 2.74 -18.55 13.13
CA THR A 2 3.26 -17.24 12.74
C THR A 2 2.44 -16.79 11.53
N MET A 3 1.51 -15.84 11.73
CA MET A 3 0.77 -15.24 10.62
C MET A 3 1.78 -14.48 9.75
N ALA A 4 2.09 -15.02 8.58
CA ALA A 4 2.95 -14.35 7.61
C ALA A 4 2.24 -13.08 7.12
N THR A 5 2.92 -11.94 7.26
CA THR A 5 2.44 -10.65 6.75
C THR A 5 2.26 -10.72 5.25
N ARG A 6 1.06 -10.43 4.74
CA ARG A 6 0.80 -10.41 3.30
C ARG A 6 1.36 -9.15 2.65
N ILE A 7 1.76 -9.25 1.40
CA ILE A 7 2.21 -8.12 0.60
C ILE A 7 1.22 -7.89 -0.53
N LEU A 8 0.77 -6.65 -0.70
CA LEU A 8 -0.09 -6.22 -1.79
C LEU A 8 0.60 -5.09 -2.56
N TYR A 9 0.75 -5.26 -3.86
CA TYR A 9 1.34 -4.28 -4.76
C TYR A 9 0.29 -3.70 -5.72
N CYS A 10 0.22 -2.38 -5.80
CA CYS A 10 -0.62 -1.65 -6.75
C CYS A 10 0.21 -1.07 -7.89
N ASN A 11 -0.07 -1.50 -9.13
CA ASN A 11 0.69 -1.06 -10.30
C ASN A 11 0.33 0.36 -10.79
N CYS A 12 -0.74 0.95 -10.26
CA CYS A 12 -1.21 2.30 -10.59
C CYS A 12 -1.20 2.56 -12.12
N THR A 13 -1.89 1.70 -12.87
CA THR A 13 -1.91 1.72 -14.34
C THR A 13 -2.80 2.85 -14.86
N TYR A 14 -3.91 3.12 -14.17
CA TYR A 14 -4.88 4.14 -14.52
C TYR A 14 -4.48 5.54 -14.05
N ALA A 15 -4.29 5.73 -12.74
CA ALA A 15 -4.07 7.06 -12.17
C ALA A 15 -2.65 7.60 -12.43
N GLN A 16 -1.67 6.71 -12.65
CA GLN A 16 -0.28 7.05 -12.99
C GLN A 16 0.38 8.07 -12.05
N VAL A 17 -0.04 8.12 -10.79
CA VAL A 17 0.50 9.06 -9.78
C VAL A 17 1.78 8.56 -9.11
N VAL A 18 2.16 7.31 -9.36
CA VAL A 18 3.40 6.70 -8.88
C VAL A 18 4.44 6.76 -10.01
N PRO A 19 5.66 7.27 -9.75
CA PRO A 19 6.74 7.28 -10.74
C PRO A 19 7.00 5.90 -11.33
N LYS A 20 7.20 5.85 -12.64
CA LYS A 20 7.32 4.58 -13.38
C LYS A 20 8.52 3.77 -12.90
N GLU A 21 9.65 4.43 -12.73
CA GLU A 21 10.90 3.85 -12.26
C GLU A 21 10.76 3.22 -10.87
N VAL A 22 9.99 3.85 -9.97
CA VAL A 22 9.78 3.34 -8.61
C VAL A 22 8.94 2.06 -8.65
N LYS A 23 7.79 2.09 -9.33
CA LYS A 23 6.88 0.94 -9.36
C LYS A 23 7.48 -0.27 -10.08
N GLU A 24 8.21 -0.05 -11.19
CA GLU A 24 8.89 -1.12 -11.92
C GLU A 24 10.02 -1.73 -11.09
N ALA A 25 10.82 -0.91 -10.39
CA ALA A 25 11.88 -1.41 -9.53
C ALA A 25 11.35 -2.19 -8.32
N VAL A 26 10.26 -1.72 -7.70
CA VAL A 26 9.60 -2.43 -6.59
C VAL A 26 9.06 -3.77 -7.06
N LEU A 27 8.31 -3.80 -8.18
CA LEU A 27 7.76 -5.04 -8.72
C LEU A 27 8.85 -6.04 -9.08
N LYS A 28 9.91 -5.58 -9.76
CA LYS A 28 11.06 -6.42 -10.10
C LYS A 28 11.69 -7.04 -8.85
N SER A 29 11.92 -6.24 -7.82
CA SER A 29 12.52 -6.71 -6.56
C SER A 29 11.62 -7.71 -5.84
N LEU A 30 10.30 -7.52 -5.86
CA LEU A 30 9.35 -8.49 -5.30
C LEU A 30 9.42 -9.82 -6.05
N CYS A 31 9.44 -9.80 -7.38
CA CYS A 31 9.63 -11.01 -8.19
C CYS A 31 10.96 -11.72 -7.91
N GLU A 32 12.05 -10.97 -7.76
CA GLU A 32 13.40 -11.50 -7.46
C GLU A 32 13.51 -12.04 -6.01
N SER A 33 12.73 -11.51 -5.08
CA SER A 33 12.73 -11.94 -3.67
C SER A 33 12.15 -13.34 -3.45
N GLY A 34 11.30 -13.82 -4.37
CA GLY A 34 10.58 -15.09 -4.22
C GLY A 34 9.52 -15.11 -3.11
N VAL A 35 9.23 -13.98 -2.46
CA VAL A 35 8.18 -13.87 -1.44
C VAL A 35 6.81 -13.86 -2.12
N ALA A 36 5.82 -14.46 -1.48
CA ALA A 36 4.44 -14.41 -1.94
C ALA A 36 3.86 -12.99 -1.81
N PHE A 37 3.33 -12.45 -2.90
CA PHE A 37 2.63 -11.17 -2.92
C PHE A 37 1.46 -11.20 -3.90
N ASP A 38 0.45 -10.39 -3.63
CA ASP A 38 -0.65 -10.12 -4.54
C ASP A 38 -0.37 -8.84 -5.33
N ALA A 39 -0.54 -8.88 -6.65
CA ALA A 39 -0.39 -7.73 -7.53
C ALA A 39 -1.73 -7.36 -8.16
N VAL A 40 -2.08 -6.08 -8.13
CA VAL A 40 -3.28 -5.55 -8.77
C VAL A 40 -2.93 -4.41 -9.71
N ALA A 41 -3.70 -4.26 -10.79
CA ALA A 41 -3.51 -3.17 -11.74
C ALA A 41 -3.76 -1.81 -11.06
N ASP A 42 -4.93 -1.65 -10.43
CA ASP A 42 -5.39 -0.38 -9.87
C ASP A 42 -6.33 -0.59 -8.68
N LEU A 43 -5.85 -0.27 -7.47
CA LEU A 43 -6.71 -0.25 -6.28
C LEU A 43 -7.84 0.79 -6.39
N CYS A 44 -7.62 1.89 -7.10
CA CYS A 44 -8.64 2.91 -7.30
C CYS A 44 -9.80 2.42 -8.16
N GLU A 45 -9.52 1.67 -9.22
CA GLU A 45 -10.54 1.05 -10.08
C GLU A 45 -11.30 -0.04 -9.34
N MET A 46 -10.59 -0.94 -8.64
CA MET A 46 -11.20 -1.99 -7.82
C MET A 46 -12.13 -1.39 -6.76
N SER A 47 -11.73 -0.28 -6.14
CA SER A 47 -12.56 0.44 -5.18
C SER A 47 -13.80 1.05 -5.82
N ALA A 48 -13.64 1.71 -6.98
CA ALA A 48 -14.74 2.35 -7.70
C ALA A 48 -15.83 1.34 -8.10
N ARG A 49 -15.45 0.09 -8.41
CA ARG A 49 -16.39 -1.00 -8.73
C ARG A 49 -16.85 -1.82 -7.52
N GLN A 50 -16.45 -1.46 -6.31
CA GLN A 50 -16.71 -2.21 -5.07
C GLN A 50 -16.32 -3.70 -5.19
N ASP A 51 -15.13 -3.95 -5.72
CA ASP A 51 -14.66 -5.29 -6.05
C ASP A 51 -14.58 -6.20 -4.80
N PRO A 52 -15.27 -7.36 -4.80
CA PRO A 52 -15.21 -8.31 -3.68
C PRO A 52 -13.79 -8.86 -3.43
N ALA A 53 -12.89 -8.80 -4.41
CA ALA A 53 -11.49 -9.19 -4.22
C ALA A 53 -10.79 -8.33 -3.16
N LEU A 54 -11.15 -7.05 -2.99
CA LEU A 54 -10.54 -6.19 -1.96
C LEU A 54 -10.74 -6.76 -0.55
N LYS A 55 -11.91 -7.34 -0.26
CA LYS A 55 -12.16 -8.03 1.02
C LYS A 55 -11.22 -9.21 1.22
N ARG A 56 -11.03 -10.02 0.18
CA ARG A 56 -10.17 -11.22 0.22
C ARG A 56 -8.70 -10.86 0.41
N LEU A 57 -8.24 -9.78 -0.23
CA LEU A 57 -6.87 -9.28 -0.10
C LEU A 57 -6.57 -8.85 1.34
N THR A 58 -7.57 -8.31 2.05
CA THR A 58 -7.46 -7.90 3.45
C THR A 58 -7.79 -8.99 4.46
N ASP A 59 -8.29 -10.14 4.00
CA ASP A 59 -8.74 -11.24 4.85
C ASP A 59 -7.57 -12.15 5.22
N GLY A 60 -6.94 -11.92 6.37
CA GLY A 60 -5.76 -12.70 6.77
C GLY A 60 -4.84 -12.08 7.82
N GLY A 61 -5.17 -10.92 8.38
CA GLY A 61 -4.40 -10.28 9.45
C GLY A 61 -3.50 -9.16 8.96
N ALA A 62 -2.20 -9.25 9.28
CA ALA A 62 -1.22 -8.20 8.96
C ALA A 62 -0.95 -8.10 7.45
N ILE A 63 -0.99 -6.89 6.91
CA ILE A 63 -0.76 -6.61 5.49
C ILE A 63 0.16 -5.40 5.28
N LYS A 64 1.06 -5.52 4.31
CA LYS A 64 1.90 -4.45 3.78
C LYS A 64 1.48 -4.11 2.36
N ILE A 65 1.23 -2.83 2.09
CA ILE A 65 0.68 -2.38 0.81
C ILE A 65 1.64 -1.39 0.14
N ALA A 66 2.21 -1.76 -1.00
CA ALA A 66 2.97 -0.85 -1.85
C ALA A 66 2.02 -0.16 -2.84
N ALA A 67 1.72 1.12 -2.60
CA ALA A 67 0.72 1.85 -3.37
C ALA A 67 0.99 3.36 -3.35
N CYS A 68 -0.07 4.17 -3.45
CA CYS A 68 -0.02 5.62 -3.32
C CYS A 68 -0.05 6.05 -1.84
N TYR A 69 -0.53 7.26 -1.56
CA TYR A 69 -0.57 7.79 -0.19
C TYR A 69 -1.40 6.89 0.77
N PRO A 70 -0.95 6.66 2.01
CA PRO A 70 -1.64 5.86 3.02
C PRO A 70 -3.11 6.25 3.22
N ARG A 71 -3.37 7.57 3.28
CA ARG A 71 -4.73 8.11 3.38
C ARG A 71 -5.61 7.70 2.19
N ALA A 72 -5.08 7.74 0.97
CA ALA A 72 -5.85 7.44 -0.23
C ALA A 72 -6.25 5.96 -0.22
N VAL A 73 -5.28 5.08 0.01
CA VAL A 73 -5.51 3.63 0.09
C VAL A 73 -6.53 3.29 1.18
N LYS A 74 -6.41 3.87 2.38
CA LYS A 74 -7.41 3.68 3.46
C LYS A 74 -8.83 3.98 2.98
N TRP A 75 -9.03 5.10 2.28
CA TRP A 75 -10.35 5.48 1.78
C TRP A 75 -10.83 4.59 0.63
N LEU A 76 -9.94 4.12 -0.25
CA LEU A 76 -10.29 3.17 -1.30
C LEU A 76 -10.87 1.86 -0.73
N PHE A 77 -10.20 1.32 0.29
CA PHE A 77 -10.64 0.10 0.97
C PHE A 77 -11.95 0.32 1.76
N SER A 78 -12.08 1.44 2.46
CA SER A 78 -13.31 1.81 3.17
C SER A 78 -14.51 1.97 2.21
N ALA A 79 -14.34 2.65 1.08
CA ALA A 79 -15.39 2.86 0.08
C ALA A 79 -15.87 1.55 -0.57
N ALA A 80 -15.01 0.54 -0.66
CA ALA A 80 -15.35 -0.80 -1.13
C ALA A 80 -15.97 -1.71 -0.06
N GLY A 81 -16.19 -1.19 1.17
CA GLY A 81 -16.70 -1.98 2.28
C GLY A 81 -15.71 -3.01 2.81
N ALA A 82 -14.41 -2.78 2.63
CA ALA A 82 -13.30 -3.64 3.06
C ALA A 82 -12.29 -2.86 3.91
N PRO A 83 -12.69 -2.27 5.05
CA PRO A 83 -11.82 -1.37 5.82
C PRO A 83 -10.56 -2.10 6.32
N LEU A 84 -9.41 -1.44 6.13
CA LEU A 84 -8.10 -1.93 6.57
C LEU A 84 -7.94 -1.81 8.10
N PRO A 85 -7.33 -2.81 8.77
CA PRO A 85 -7.04 -2.75 10.21
C PRO A 85 -5.95 -1.73 10.52
N ILE A 86 -6.22 -0.78 11.43
CA ILE A 86 -5.30 0.33 11.74
C ILE A 86 -3.96 -0.19 12.29
N GLU A 87 -3.99 -1.19 13.17
CA GLU A 87 -2.79 -1.77 13.79
C GLU A 87 -2.19 -2.92 12.96
N GLY A 88 -2.90 -3.38 11.92
CA GLY A 88 -2.54 -4.53 11.10
C GLY A 88 -2.17 -4.14 9.67
N THR A 89 -2.01 -2.85 9.36
CA THR A 89 -1.72 -2.40 8.00
C THR A 89 -0.61 -1.36 7.97
N GLU A 90 0.37 -1.62 7.11
CA GLU A 90 1.43 -0.69 6.75
C GLU A 90 1.34 -0.37 5.26
N ILE A 91 1.36 0.92 4.91
CA ILE A 91 1.28 1.38 3.53
C ILE A 91 2.57 2.09 3.15
N LEU A 92 3.24 1.55 2.14
CA LEU A 92 4.50 2.06 1.61
C LEU A 92 4.20 2.97 0.42
N ASN A 93 4.55 4.24 0.58
CA ASN A 93 4.12 5.29 -0.34
C ASN A 93 5.10 5.43 -1.51
N MET A 94 4.81 4.75 -2.60
CA MET A 94 5.64 4.77 -3.80
C MET A 94 5.64 6.12 -4.53
N ARG A 95 4.82 7.11 -4.13
CA ARG A 95 4.82 8.44 -4.76
C ARG A 95 6.01 9.31 -4.33
N ILE A 96 6.52 9.08 -3.13
CA ILE A 96 7.55 9.93 -2.51
C ILE A 96 8.75 9.12 -1.99
N GLN A 97 8.54 7.84 -1.66
CA GLN A 97 9.62 6.96 -1.20
C GLN A 97 10.38 6.38 -2.38
N LYS A 98 11.66 6.09 -2.18
CA LYS A 98 12.48 5.39 -3.17
C LYS A 98 12.11 3.91 -3.22
N SER A 99 12.33 3.27 -4.37
CA SER A 99 12.07 1.84 -4.54
C SER A 99 12.80 0.97 -3.51
N GLU A 100 14.06 1.28 -3.21
CA GLU A 100 14.89 0.56 -2.22
C GLU A 100 14.29 0.62 -0.81
N GLU A 101 13.80 1.79 -0.39
CA GLU A 101 13.16 2.00 0.92
C GLU A 101 11.85 1.21 1.03
N VAL A 102 11.06 1.24 -0.06
CA VAL A 102 9.80 0.50 -0.17
C VAL A 102 10.07 -1.00 -0.08
N VAL A 103 10.99 -1.53 -0.89
CA VAL A 103 11.33 -2.96 -0.93
C VAL A 103 11.87 -3.42 0.42
N THR A 104 12.78 -2.66 1.03
CA THR A 104 13.33 -2.98 2.35
C THR A 104 12.21 -3.09 3.38
N SER A 105 11.26 -2.15 3.38
CA SER A 105 10.15 -2.15 4.31
C SER A 105 9.12 -3.26 4.01
N LEU A 106 8.90 -3.61 2.74
CA LEU A 106 8.03 -4.72 2.33
C LEU A 106 8.56 -6.07 2.80
N LEU A 107 9.87 -6.28 2.68
CA LEU A 107 10.54 -7.54 3.03
C LEU A 107 10.91 -7.64 4.52
N ASP A 108 10.84 -6.53 5.27
CA ASP A 108 11.05 -6.52 6.72
C ASP A 108 10.00 -7.41 7.41
N PRO A 109 10.36 -8.30 8.35
CA PRO A 109 9.39 -9.08 9.09
C PRO A 109 8.52 -8.23 10.04
N ASN A 110 8.99 -7.04 10.44
CA ASN A 110 8.28 -6.15 11.35
C ASN A 110 7.25 -5.31 10.59
N LEU A 111 6.02 -5.29 11.10
CA LEU A 111 4.97 -4.39 10.62
C LEU A 111 5.05 -3.05 11.35
N LYS A 112 5.04 -1.95 10.60
CA LYS A 112 4.96 -0.58 11.15
C LYS A 112 3.65 0.07 10.72
N PRO A 113 2.57 -0.07 11.52
CA PRO A 113 1.29 0.44 11.12
C PRO A 113 1.31 1.96 10.98
N ASN A 114 0.83 2.46 9.84
CA ASN A 114 0.89 3.90 9.51
C ASN A 114 -0.42 4.44 8.96
N LEU A 115 -1.53 3.72 9.16
CA LEU A 115 -2.84 4.21 8.80
C LEU A 115 -3.23 5.38 9.71
N PRO A 116 -3.71 6.50 9.15
CA PRO A 116 -4.19 7.61 9.97
C PRO A 116 -5.42 7.17 10.79
N SER A 117 -5.46 7.51 12.07
CA SER A 117 -6.62 7.27 12.93
C SER A 117 -7.77 8.26 12.62
N GLY A 118 -9.03 7.81 12.74
CA GLY A 118 -10.22 8.66 12.60
C GLY A 118 -10.64 9.01 11.16
N LYS A 119 -11.48 10.04 10.98
CA LYS A 119 -11.95 10.55 9.67
C LYS A 119 -11.02 11.57 9.03
N ALA A 120 -9.79 11.72 9.54
CA ALA A 120 -8.87 12.76 9.10
C ALA A 120 -8.60 12.64 7.58
N THR A 121 -8.99 13.68 6.84
CA THR A 121 -8.79 13.84 5.39
C THR A 121 -7.56 14.69 5.06
N GLN A 122 -6.93 15.31 6.09
CA GLN A 122 -5.75 16.14 5.92
C GLN A 122 -4.47 15.28 5.84
N PRO A 123 -3.48 15.66 5.01
CA PRO A 123 -2.17 15.00 4.99
C PRO A 123 -1.53 15.07 6.37
N THR A 124 -0.94 13.97 6.83
CA THR A 124 -0.11 14.02 8.05
C THR A 124 1.19 14.80 7.77
N PRO A 125 1.85 15.38 8.79
CA PRO A 125 3.16 16.04 8.61
C PRO A 125 4.22 15.16 7.92
N ALA A 126 4.12 13.84 8.04
CA ALA A 126 4.99 12.88 7.36
C ALA A 126 4.71 12.72 5.85
N GLU A 127 3.55 13.17 5.36
CA GLU A 127 3.16 13.14 3.94
C GLU A 127 3.34 14.49 3.23
N LEU A 128 3.70 15.55 3.97
CA LEU A 128 3.95 16.87 3.40
C LEU A 128 5.37 16.90 2.80
N PRO A 129 5.55 17.37 1.56
CA PRO A 129 6.88 17.58 1.02
C PRO A 129 7.60 18.60 1.89
N VAL A 130 8.75 18.21 2.44
CA VAL A 130 9.66 19.14 3.13
C VAL A 130 10.12 20.14 2.08
N THR A 131 9.55 21.33 2.10
CA THR A 131 9.97 22.42 1.22
C THR A 131 11.35 22.85 1.72
N THR A 132 12.39 22.30 1.12
CA THR A 132 13.75 22.80 1.33
C THR A 132 13.82 24.11 0.54
N ALA A 133 13.78 25.22 1.27
CA ALA A 133 14.03 26.56 0.75
C ALA A 133 15.51 26.74 0.42
#